data_AF-A0A498JIR1-F1
#
_entry.id   AF-A0A498JIR1-F1
#
_cell.length_a   1.000
_cell.length_b   1.000
_cell.length_c   1.000
_cell.angle_alpha   90.00
_cell.angle_beta   90.00
_cell.angle_gamma   90.00
#
_symmetry.space_group_name_H-M   'P 1'
#
loop_
_entity.id
_entity.type
_entity.pdbx_description
1 polymer ?
#
loop_
_entity_poly.entity_id
_entity_poly.type
_entity_poly.pdbx_seq_one_letter_code
_entity_poly.pdbx_strand_id
1 'polypeptide(L)'
;MEETRQLAELGLSCAELRRRDRPDLKEQVVPLLERLKEVADTAKNSAPPVQCLPPNHFICPILKDVMDDHVWPQMVTLMTAKRSRNGSKRT
;
A
#
# COMPACT_ATOMS: atom_id res chain seq x y z
N MET A 1 -3.78 19.30 -1.37
CA MET A 1 -3.95 19.69 0.05
C MET A 1 -5.35 19.39 0.53
N GLU A 2 -6.36 19.55 -0.32
CA GLU A 2 -7.75 19.19 -0.02
C GLU A 2 -7.90 17.71 0.35
N GLU A 3 -7.19 16.82 -0.35
CA GLU A 3 -7.20 15.37 -0.11
C GLU A 3 -6.67 15.01 1.27
N THR A 4 -5.61 15.70 1.71
CA THR A 4 -5.04 15.58 3.05
C THR A 4 -6.03 16.03 4.11
N ARG A 5 -6.72 17.14 3.88
CA ARG A 5 -7.74 17.67 4.79
C ARG A 5 -8.91 16.68 4.93
N GLN A 6 -9.44 16.19 3.82
CA GLN A 6 -10.53 15.21 3.81
C GLN A 6 -10.16 13.93 4.54
N LEU A 7 -8.93 13.43 4.35
CA LEU A 7 -8.44 12.25 5.06
C LEU A 7 -8.35 12.50 6.57
N ALA A 8 -7.87 13.69 6.98
CA ALA A 8 -7.76 14.05 8.39
C ALA A 8 -9.15 14.19 9.06
N GLU A 9 -10.10 14.83 8.39
CA GLU A 9 -11.48 14.96 8.87
C GLU A 9 -12.18 13.60 8.97
N LEU A 10 -11.97 12.72 7.99
CA LEU A 10 -12.45 11.34 8.05
C LEU A 10 -11.83 10.57 9.22
N GLY A 11 -10.51 10.71 9.43
CA GLY A 11 -9.81 10.07 10.54
C GLY A 11 -10.34 10.54 11.91
N LEU A 12 -10.60 11.84 12.05
CA LEU A 12 -11.16 12.41 13.28
C LEU A 12 -12.57 11.88 13.56
N SER A 13 -13.44 11.86 12.54
CA SER A 13 -14.80 11.32 12.69
C SER A 13 -14.81 9.82 13.01
N CYS A 14 -13.89 9.04 12.43
CA CYS A 14 -13.71 7.62 12.80
C CYS A 14 -13.28 7.44 14.26
N ALA A 15 -12.52 8.39 14.80
CA ALA A 15 -11.97 8.36 16.16
C ALA A 15 -12.96 8.85 17.23
N GLU A 16 -14.20 9.22 16.86
CA GLU A 16 -15.21 9.68 17.81
C GLU A 16 -15.43 8.67 18.96
N LEU A 17 -15.55 9.19 20.19
CA LEU A 17 -15.66 8.36 21.39
C LEU A 17 -16.96 7.56 21.41
N ARG A 18 -18.03 8.19 20.91
CA ARG A 18 -19.35 7.59 20.84
C ARG A 18 -19.49 6.84 19.51
N ARG A 19 -19.78 5.53 19.61
CA ARG A 19 -19.94 4.66 18.43
C ARG A 19 -20.95 5.18 17.41
N ARG A 20 -22.04 5.81 17.87
CA ARG A 20 -23.12 6.33 17.00
C ARG A 20 -22.74 7.59 16.21
N ASP A 21 -21.68 8.29 16.62
CA ASP A 21 -21.22 9.50 15.93
C ASP A 21 -20.14 9.17 14.88
N ARG A 22 -19.65 7.92 14.86
CA ARG A 22 -18.73 7.44 13.83
C ARG A 22 -19.46 7.24 12.50
N PRO A 23 -18.80 7.52 11.38
CA PRO A 23 -19.37 7.31 10.05
C PRO A 23 -19.58 5.82 9.75
N ASP A 24 -20.50 5.53 8.85
CA ASP A 24 -20.70 4.16 8.35
C ASP A 24 -19.51 3.72 7.49
N LEU A 25 -19.03 2.50 7.74
CA LEU A 25 -17.86 1.99 7.04
C LEU A 25 -18.11 1.83 5.53
N LYS A 26 -19.24 1.24 5.16
CA LYS A 26 -19.54 0.88 3.76
C LYS A 26 -20.01 2.09 2.97
N GLU A 27 -20.86 2.92 3.56
CA GLU A 27 -21.55 4.00 2.85
C GLU A 27 -20.75 5.32 2.86
N GLN A 28 -19.84 5.52 3.83
CA GLN A 28 -19.10 6.80 3.96
C GLN A 28 -17.58 6.63 3.91
N VAL A 29 -17.03 5.71 4.71
CA VAL A 29 -15.56 5.57 4.83
C VAL A 29 -14.95 4.96 3.58
N VAL A 30 -15.44 3.80 3.14
CA VAL A 30 -14.90 3.07 1.99
C VAL A 30 -14.95 3.92 0.70
N PRO A 31 -16.07 4.56 0.33
CA PRO A 31 -16.14 5.35 -0.90
C PRO A 31 -15.15 6.52 -0.92
N LEU A 32 -14.97 7.21 0.22
CA LEU A 32 -14.00 8.30 0.32
C LEU A 32 -12.56 7.79 0.20
N LEU A 33 -12.24 6.67 0.86
CA LEU A 33 -10.90 6.07 0.78
C LEU A 33 -10.58 5.54 -0.63
N GLU A 34 -11.55 4.98 -1.35
CA GLU A 34 -11.37 4.56 -2.73
C GLU A 34 -11.02 5.74 -3.64
N ARG A 35 -11.73 6.87 -3.50
CA ARG A 35 -11.40 8.10 -4.22
C ARG A 35 -9.99 8.62 -3.88
N LEU A 36 -9.62 8.63 -2.60
CA LEU A 36 -8.30 9.09 -2.15
C LEU A 36 -7.16 8.15 -2.61
N LYS A 37 -7.45 6.85 -2.74
CA LYS A 37 -6.50 5.85 -3.25
C LYS A 37 -6.11 6.16 -4.70
N GLU A 38 -7.04 6.58 -5.56
CA GLU A 38 -6.73 6.94 -6.95
C GLU A 38 -5.72 8.09 -7.03
N VAL A 39 -5.86 9.09 -6.15
CA VAL A 39 -4.89 10.20 -6.03
C VAL A 39 -3.54 9.68 -5.58
N ALA A 40 -3.51 8.82 -4.55
CA ALA A 40 -2.27 8.23 -4.05
C ALA A 40 -1.57 7.37 -5.10
N ASP A 41 -2.30 6.58 -5.89
CA ASP A 41 -1.74 5.74 -6.93
C ASP A 41 -1.15 6.57 -8.08
N THR A 42 -1.80 7.69 -8.43
CA THR A 42 -1.24 8.66 -9.38
C THR A 42 0.07 9.27 -8.86
N ALA A 43 0.11 9.64 -7.58
CA ALA A 43 1.31 10.19 -6.95
C ALA A 43 2.45 9.17 -6.79
N LYS A 44 2.14 7.89 -6.58
CA LYS A 44 3.15 6.82 -6.54
C LYS A 44 3.84 6.65 -7.89
N ASN A 45 3.11 6.75 -8.99
CA ASN A 45 3.66 6.61 -10.34
C ASN A 45 4.66 7.73 -10.69
N SER A 46 4.58 8.89 -10.02
CA SER A 46 5.53 10.00 -10.21
C SER A 46 6.67 10.02 -9.19
N ALA A 47 6.61 9.18 -8.15
CA ALA A 47 7.64 9.05 -7.14
C ALA A 47 8.61 7.90 -7.47
N PRO A 48 9.88 7.96 -7.01
CA PRO A 48 10.78 6.83 -7.12
C PRO A 48 10.23 5.63 -6.33
N PRO A 49 10.40 4.39 -6.83
CA PRO A 49 9.91 3.20 -6.14
C PRO A 49 10.57 3.09 -4.76
N VAL A 50 9.75 3.15 -3.72
CA VAL A 50 10.17 2.93 -2.33
C VAL A 50 10.27 1.43 -2.09
N GLN A 51 11.42 0.97 -1.57
CA GLN A 51 11.57 -0.41 -1.10
C GLN A 51 10.79 -0.58 0.20
N CYS A 52 9.54 -1.02 0.13
CA CYS A 52 8.72 -1.35 1.30
C CYS A 52 8.87 -2.83 1.66
N LEU A 53 10.08 -3.23 2.07
CA LEU A 53 10.23 -4.50 2.79
C LEU A 53 9.88 -4.25 4.26
N PRO A 54 8.84 -4.89 4.81
CA PRO A 54 8.59 -4.81 6.24
C PRO A 54 9.81 -5.42 6.95
N PRO A 55 10.39 -4.76 7.96
CA PRO A 55 11.48 -5.35 8.72
C PRO A 55 11.07 -6.71 9.30
N ASN A 56 12.01 -7.66 9.34
CA ASN A 56 11.71 -9.06 9.67
C ASN A 56 11.02 -9.28 11.03
N HIS A 57 11.17 -8.35 11.98
CA HIS A 57 10.50 -8.43 13.30
C HIS A 57 9.01 -8.04 13.26
N PHE A 58 8.53 -7.44 12.17
CA PHE A 58 7.10 -7.23 11.92
C PHE A 58 6.43 -8.46 11.29
N ILE A 59 7.21 -9.47 10.91
CA ILE A 59 6.70 -10.73 10.37
C ILE A 59 6.48 -11.68 11.55
N CYS A 60 5.21 -11.95 11.87
CA CYS A 60 4.89 -12.97 12.84
C CYS A 60 5.32 -14.34 12.27
N PRO A 61 6.13 -15.15 12.98
CA PRO A 61 6.55 -16.47 12.49
C PRO A 61 5.38 -17.40 12.17
N ILE A 62 4.23 -17.23 12.83
CA ILE A 62 3.00 -17.99 12.60
C ILE A 62 2.33 -17.62 11.26
N LEU A 63 2.58 -16.40 10.77
CA LEU A 63 1.97 -15.86 9.56
C LEU A 63 2.95 -15.77 8.38
N LYS A 64 4.20 -16.25 8.54
CA LYS A 64 5.22 -16.18 7.49
C LYS A 64 4.77 -16.91 6.22
N ASP A 65 4.19 -18.09 6.37
CA ASP A 65 3.70 -18.88 5.24
C ASP A 65 2.49 -18.23 4.55
N VAL A 66 1.60 -17.58 5.31
CA VAL A 66 0.42 -16.86 4.78
C VAL A 66 0.80 -15.53 4.09
N MET A 67 1.85 -14.87 4.60
CA MET A 67 2.39 -13.64 4.02
C MET A 67 3.19 -13.89 2.73
N ASP A 68 3.67 -15.11 2.47
CA ASP A 68 4.34 -15.43 1.21
C ASP A 68 3.35 -15.68 0.06
N ASP A 69 2.18 -16.26 0.34
CA ASP A 69 1.33 -16.85 -0.71
C ASP A 69 0.52 -15.85 -1.57
N HIS A 70 0.31 -14.59 -1.16
CA HIS A 70 -0.62 -13.71 -1.90
C HIS A 70 -0.21 -12.24 -2.09
N VAL A 71 0.90 -11.77 -1.51
CA VAL A 71 1.30 -10.34 -1.59
C VAL A 71 2.56 -10.07 -2.40
N TRP A 72 3.20 -11.09 -2.96
CA TRP A 72 4.48 -10.96 -3.66
C TRP A 72 4.54 -11.32 -5.18
N PRO A 73 3.52 -11.88 -5.88
CA PRO A 73 3.71 -12.34 -7.26
C PRO A 73 4.16 -11.26 -8.27
N GLN A 74 3.80 -9.98 -8.03
CA GLN A 74 4.24 -8.89 -8.90
C GLN A 74 5.71 -8.49 -8.65
N MET A 75 6.23 -8.69 -7.44
CA MET A 75 7.62 -8.36 -7.10
C MET A 75 8.64 -9.42 -7.54
N VAL A 76 8.30 -10.71 -7.51
CA VAL A 76 9.19 -11.78 -8.05
C VAL A 76 9.41 -11.64 -9.54
N THR A 77 8.37 -11.25 -10.29
CA THR A 77 8.44 -11.14 -11.77
C THR A 77 9.45 -10.07 -12.20
N LEU A 78 9.60 -8.98 -11.43
CA LEU A 78 10.60 -7.93 -11.71
C LEU A 78 12.03 -8.37 -11.35
N MET A 79 12.20 -9.23 -10.34
CA MET A 79 13.52 -9.72 -9.94
C MET A 79 14.08 -10.78 -10.90
N THR A 80 13.23 -11.61 -11.51
CA THR A 80 13.69 -12.59 -12.52
C THR A 80 14.01 -11.94 -13.87
N ALA A 81 13.30 -10.88 -14.26
CA ALA A 81 13.52 -10.18 -15.53
C ALA A 81 14.85 -9.38 -15.59
N LYS A 82 15.44 -9.00 -14.45
CA LYS A 82 16.68 -8.20 -14.42
C LYS A 82 17.97 -9.03 -14.52
N ARG A 83 17.90 -10.37 -14.50
CA ARG A 83 19.09 -11.24 -14.54
C ARG A 83 19.60 -11.58 -15.95
N SER A 84 18.98 -11.06 -17.02
CA SER A 84 19.34 -11.40 -18.42
C SER A 84 19.95 -10.25 -19.25
N ARG A 85 20.66 -9.28 -18.62
CA ARG A 85 21.31 -8.19 -19.38
C ARG A 85 22.74 -7.84 -19.00
N ASN A 86 23.47 -8.68 -18.26
CA ASN A 86 24.90 -8.46 -18.02
C ASN A 86 25.70 -9.68 -18.42
N GLY A 87 26.07 -9.75 -19.70
CA GLY A 87 26.93 -10.81 -20.20
C GLY A 87 27.20 -10.78 -21.70
N SER A 88 27.67 -9.67 -22.27
CA SER A 88 28.55 -9.74 -23.46
C SER A 88 29.30 -8.43 -23.68
N LYS A 89 30.45 -8.31 -23.01
CA LYS A 89 31.61 -7.56 -23.54
C LYS A 89 32.70 -8.60 -23.73
N ARG A 90 32.97 -9.01 -24.98
CA ARG A 90 34.25 -9.59 -25.38
C ARG A 90 34.37 -9.58 -26.90
N THR A 91 35.54 -9.05 -27.31
CA THR A 91 36.18 -9.00 -28.64
C THR A 91 35.52 -8.13 -29.69
#